data_AF-A0A379ADF0-F1
#
_entry.id   AF-A0A379ADF0-F1
#
_cell.length_a   1.000
_cell.length_b   1.000
_cell.length_c   1.000
_cell.angle_alpha   90.00
_cell.angle_beta   90.00
_cell.angle_gamma   90.00
#
_symmetry.space_group_name_H-M   'P 1'
#
loop_
_entity.id
_entity.type
_entity.pdbx_description
1 polymer ?
#
loop_
_entity_poly.entity_id
_entity_poly.type
_entity_poly.pdbx_seq_one_letter_code
_entity_poly.pdbx_strand_id
1 'polypeptide(L)' 'MLPLINSPSPLTAVICSNDLLAISLLGAAARAGVSVPNQLSVVGFDGIELGEQLSPSLASVVQPIGANGRARH' A
#
# COMPACT_ATOMS: atom_id res chain seq x y z
N MET A 1 -1.43 12.88 -7.05
CA MET A 1 -1.60 11.48 -7.51
C MET A 1 -2.79 11.31 -8.45
N LEU A 2 -3.99 11.82 -8.12
CA LEU A 2 -5.17 11.73 -9.01
C LEU A 2 -4.93 12.20 -10.46
N PRO A 3 -4.20 13.30 -10.73
CA PRO A 3 -3.91 13.71 -12.11
C PRO A 3 -3.05 12.70 -12.88
N LEU A 4 -2.23 11.89 -12.18
CA LEU A 4 -1.40 10.85 -12.80
C LEU A 4 -2.21 9.60 -13.12
N ILE A 5 -3.19 9.28 -12.26
CA ILE A 5 -4.08 8.12 -12.43
C ILE A 5 -5.01 8.32 -13.64
N ASN A 6 -5.50 9.55 -13.86
CA ASN A 6 -6.40 9.87 -14.99
C ASN A 6 -5.65 10.46 -16.19
N SER A 7 -4.34 10.20 -16.32
CA SER A 7 -3.52 10.73 -17.43
C SER A 7 -3.54 9.80 -18.65
N PRO A 8 -3.06 10.24 -19.83
CA PRO A 8 -2.95 9.41 -21.03
C PRO A 8 -2.05 8.16 -20.84
N SER A 9 -1.14 8.21 -19.87
CA SER A 9 -0.32 7.08 -19.43
C SER A 9 -0.55 6.89 -17.93
N PRO A 10 -1.68 6.25 -17.55
CA PRO A 10 -2.16 6.26 -16.18
C PRO A 10 -1.18 5.60 -15.22
N LEU A 11 -1.04 6.16 -14.02
CA LEU A 11 -0.36 5.50 -12.91
C LEU A 11 -1.22 4.30 -12.45
N THR A 12 -0.70 3.09 -12.62
CA THR A 12 -1.42 1.85 -12.32
C THR A 12 -1.00 1.18 -11.02
N ALA A 13 0.13 1.55 -10.43
CA ALA A 13 0.62 0.95 -9.19
C ALA A 13 1.43 1.92 -8.32
N VAL A 14 1.36 1.76 -6.99
CA VAL A 14 2.21 2.44 -6.01
C VAL A 14 2.73 1.43 -4.99
N ILE A 15 4.03 1.50 -4.72
CA ILE A 15 4.69 0.79 -3.62
C ILE A 15 5.00 1.82 -2.53
N CYS A 16 4.41 1.65 -1.36
CA CYS A 16 4.63 2.49 -0.20
C CYS A 16 5.79 1.95 0.64
N SER A 17 6.54 2.85 1.29
CA SER A 17 7.66 2.45 2.15
C SER A 17 7.23 1.81 3.47
N ASN A 18 5.96 1.95 3.85
CA ASN A 18 5.37 1.19 4.93
C ASN A 18 3.87 0.94 4.75
N ASP A 19 3.30 0.03 5.55
CA ASP A 19 1.87 -0.28 5.52
C ASP A 19 0.98 0.90 5.91
N LEU A 20 1.36 1.70 6.90
CA LEU A 20 0.52 2.85 7.33
C LEU A 20 0.34 3.90 6.21
N LEU A 21 1.38 4.12 5.41
CA LEU A 21 1.30 4.96 4.22
C LEU A 21 0.42 4.33 3.13
N ALA A 22 0.53 3.02 2.93
CA ALA A 22 -0.33 2.31 1.99
C ALA A 22 -1.81 2.37 2.40
N ILE A 23 -2.11 2.21 3.69
CA ILE A 23 -3.46 2.33 4.26
C ILE A 23 -4.00 3.75 4.06
N SER A 24 -3.18 4.77 4.33
CA SER A 24 -3.55 6.16 4.09
C SER A 24 -3.88 6.40 2.61
N LEU A 25 -3.15 5.76 1.70
CA LEU A 25 -3.38 5.81 0.26
C LEU A 25 -4.67 5.12 -0.17
N LEU A 26 -4.96 3.94 0.37
CA LEU A 26 -6.23 3.23 0.15
C LEU A 26 -7.41 4.11 0.55
N GLY A 27 -7.34 4.75 1.72
CA GLY A 27 -8.37 5.68 2.18
C GLY A 27 -8.52 6.90 1.26
N ALA A 28 -7.41 7.45 0.74
CA ALA A 28 -7.44 8.55 -0.22
C ALA A 28 -8.03 8.14 -1.57
N ALA A 29 -7.68 6.95 -2.08
CA ALA A 29 -8.23 6.38 -3.30
C ALA A 29 -9.74 6.18 -3.19
N ALA A 30 -10.20 5.60 -2.07
CA ALA A 30 -11.63 5.40 -1.80
C ALA A 30 -12.42 6.73 -1.79
N ARG A 31 -11.90 7.76 -1.09
CA ARG A 31 -12.54 9.10 -1.08
C ARG A 31 -12.58 9.75 -2.46
N ALA A 32 -11.64 9.41 -3.33
CA ALA A 32 -11.57 9.94 -4.69
C ALA A 32 -12.29 9.07 -5.73
N GLY A 33 -12.95 7.97 -5.30
CA GLY A 33 -13.63 7.05 -6.20
C GLY A 33 -12.70 6.22 -7.09
N VAL A 34 -11.41 6.13 -6.75
CA VAL A 34 -10.45 5.30 -7.46
C VAL A 34 -10.54 3.87 -6.93
N SER A 35 -10.86 2.94 -7.81
CA SER A 35 -11.00 1.52 -7.47
C SER A 35 -9.64 0.85 -7.25
N VAL A 36 -9.49 0.15 -6.13
CA VAL A 36 -8.33 -0.69 -5.83
C VAL A 36 -8.83 -2.13 -5.69
N PRO A 37 -8.22 -3.12 -6.38
CA PRO A 37 -7.03 -3.01 -7.23
C PRO A 37 -7.30 -2.63 -8.69
N ASN A 38 -8.56 -2.48 -9.11
CA ASN A 38 -8.92 -2.44 -10.53
C ASN A 38 -8.33 -1.26 -11.33
N GLN A 39 -8.24 -0.06 -10.74
CA GLN A 39 -7.66 1.12 -11.38
C GLN A 39 -6.27 1.44 -10.85
N LEU A 40 -6.03 1.19 -9.57
CA LEU A 40 -4.74 1.41 -8.91
C LEU A 40 -4.40 0.23 -8.03
N SER A 41 -3.22 -0.37 -8.22
CA SER A 41 -2.64 -1.32 -7.29
C SER A 41 -1.85 -0.59 -6.19
N VAL A 42 -2.02 -1.00 -4.95
CA VAL A 42 -1.31 -0.43 -3.79
C VAL A 42 -0.64 -1.56 -3.03
N VAL A 43 0.66 -1.42 -2.80
CA VAL A 43 1.47 -2.38 -2.04
C VAL A 43 2.15 -1.65 -0.88
N GLY A 44 2.01 -2.19 0.33
CA GLY A 44 2.72 -1.74 1.52
C GLY A 44 4.01 -2.53 1.77
N PHE A 45 4.58 -2.29 2.94
CA PHE A 45 5.83 -2.87 3.40
C PHE A 45 5.76 -2.87 4.93
N ASP A 46 5.78 -4.02 5.59
CA ASP A 46 5.85 -4.25 7.05
C ASP A 46 5.14 -5.57 7.34
N GLY A 47 3.95 -5.76 6.76
CA GLY A 47 3.09 -6.92 7.00
C GLY A 47 2.32 -6.81 8.31
N ILE A 48 1.81 -5.63 8.65
CA ILE A 48 1.05 -5.42 9.89
C ILE A 48 -0.32 -6.11 9.80
N GLU A 49 -0.76 -6.71 10.90
CA GLU A 49 -2.04 -7.44 10.98
C GLU A 49 -3.25 -6.57 10.60
N LEU A 50 -3.17 -5.25 10.86
CA LEU A 50 -4.20 -4.29 10.46
C LEU A 50 -4.48 -4.34 8.94
N GLY A 51 -3.47 -4.61 8.10
CA GLY A 51 -3.63 -4.67 6.65
C GLY A 51 -4.60 -5.76 6.18
N GLU A 52 -4.67 -6.88 6.91
CA GLU A 52 -5.56 -8.01 6.60
C GLU A 52 -7.03 -7.72 6.96
N GLN A 53 -7.28 -6.77 7.87
CA GLN A 53 -8.61 -6.41 8.34
C GLN A 53 -9.31 -5.33 7.47
N LEU A 54 -8.63 -4.83 6.44
CA LEU A 54 -9.16 -3.80 5.56
C LEU A 54 -9.99 -4.38 4.41
N SER A 55 -10.81 -3.52 3.79
CA SER A 55 -11.53 -3.83 2.55
C SER A 55 -11.23 -2.76 1.50
N PRO A 56 -10.47 -3.05 0.43
CA PRO A 56 -9.76 -4.32 0.20
C PRO A 56 -8.63 -4.56 1.22
N SER A 57 -8.24 -5.82 1.41
CA SER A 57 -7.06 -6.17 2.22
C SER A 57 -5.80 -5.58 1.58
N LEU A 58 -4.87 -5.11 2.40
CA LEU A 58 -3.62 -4.54 1.91
C LEU A 58 -2.65 -5.64 1.46
N ALA A 59 -2.20 -5.58 0.21
CA ALA A 59 -1.02 -6.33 -0.22
C ALA A 59 0.22 -5.72 0.42
N SER A 60 1.06 -6.52 1.08
CA SER A 60 2.26 -6.03 1.77
C SER A 60 3.43 -7.00 1.66
N VAL A 61 4.64 -6.44 1.62
CA VAL A 61 5.86 -7.20 1.88
C VAL A 61 6.00 -7.37 3.38
N VAL A 62 5.92 -8.61 3.86
CA VAL A 62 6.08 -8.93 5.28
C VAL A 62 7.55 -8.83 5.68
N GLN A 63 7.85 -7.98 6.66
CA GLN A 63 9.18 -7.92 7.24
C GLN A 63 9.28 -8.91 8.42
N PRO A 64 10.37 -9.69 8.52
CA PRO A 64 10.58 -10.57 9.67
C PRO A 64 10.83 -9.73 10.93
N ILE A 65 9.82 -9.66 11.80
CA ILE A 65 9.82 -8.87 13.05
C ILE A 65 10.91 -9.35 14.06
N GLY A 66 11.59 -10.48 13.79
CA GLY A 66 12.65 -11.04 14.64
C GLY A 66 14.09 -11.00 14.09
N ALA A 67 14.32 -10.59 12.84
CA ALA A 67 15.66 -10.68 12.22
C ALA A 67 16.51 -9.41 12.40
N ASN A 68 15.87 -8.24 12.53
CA ASN A 68 16.58 -6.95 12.58
C ASN A 68 17.17 -6.61 13.97
N GLY A 69 16.95 -7.46 14.99
CA GLY A 69 17.60 -7.36 16.31
C GLY A 69 18.91 -8.15 16.43
N ARG A 70 19.37 -8.82 15.35
CA ARG A 70 20.63 -9.59 15.33
C ARG A 70 21.63 -9.09 14.28
N ALA A 71 21.48 -7.86 13.82
CA ALA A 71 22.59 -7.15 13.19
C ALA A 71 23.56 -6.74 14.30
N ARG A 72 24.56 -7.60 14.49
CA ARG A 72 25.65 -7.48 15.44
C ARG A 72 26.34 -6.11 15.32
N HIS A 73 26.69 -5.53 16.47
CA HIS A 73 27.86 -4.68 16.60
C HIS A 73 29.12 -5.41 16.14
#